data_AF-A0A7G8GY01-F1
#
_entry.id   AF-A0A7G8GY01-F1
#
_cell.length_a   1.000
_cell.length_b   1.000
_cell.length_c   1.000
_cell.angle_alpha   90.00
_cell.angle_beta   90.00
_cell.angle_gamma   90.00
#
_symmetry.space_group_name_H-M   'P 1'
#
loop_
_entity.id
_entity.type
_entity.pdbx_description
1 polymer ?
#
loop_
_entity_poly.entity_id
_entity_poly.type
_entity_poly.pdbx_seq_one_letter_code
_entity_poly.pdbx_strand_id
1 'polypeptide(L)'
;MYGSGDGMLAGSGVSFAQKLIKLYTAAMGGWAAWVIIPAAFSAMFSTTLTCLDAYPRSIAAIQGLLRHHDSGDSEPGPMQRRFDIWVIVHFLAAVLALVVAKSGGIGVKDFVFGAMTGSFLTAPLFAWMAMDTINSSLVPAEHRYGRLTQAFCWFGLLFFSGFSLLFIGRFFLGLGG
;
A
#
# COMPACT_ATOMS: atom_id res chain seq x y z
N MET A 1 -2.06 -3.92 -24.70
CA MET A 1 -3.53 -4.06 -24.58
C MET A 1 -3.86 -5.54 -24.55
N TYR A 2 -4.99 -5.96 -23.97
CA TYR A 2 -5.37 -7.37 -24.00
C TYR A 2 -5.44 -7.86 -25.46
N GLY A 3 -4.75 -8.96 -25.77
CA GLY A 3 -4.68 -9.51 -27.13
C GLY A 3 -3.73 -8.80 -28.12
N SER A 4 -3.05 -7.70 -27.75
CA SER A 4 -2.22 -6.93 -28.69
C SER A 4 -0.73 -7.33 -28.71
N GLY A 5 -0.32 -8.38 -28.00
CA GLY A 5 1.10 -8.77 -27.82
C GLY A 5 1.94 -7.82 -26.95
N ASP A 6 1.56 -6.54 -26.90
CA ASP A 6 2.20 -5.51 -26.08
C ASP A 6 1.67 -5.50 -24.64
N GLY A 7 2.49 -5.98 -23.70
CA GLY A 7 2.22 -5.90 -22.27
C GLY A 7 2.11 -4.45 -21.78
N MET A 8 1.07 -4.12 -21.02
CA MET A 8 0.90 -2.78 -20.43
C MET A 8 2.06 -2.41 -19.51
N LEU A 9 2.56 -3.38 -18.74
CA LEU A 9 3.65 -3.20 -17.76
C LEU A 9 5.04 -3.43 -18.37
N ALA A 10 5.15 -3.67 -19.68
CA ALA A 10 6.44 -3.86 -20.34
C ALA A 10 7.11 -2.50 -20.59
N GLY A 11 8.36 -2.34 -20.13
CA GLY A 11 9.17 -1.13 -20.30
C GLY A 11 9.39 -0.33 -19.01
N SER A 12 9.82 0.92 -19.17
CA SER A 12 10.02 1.87 -18.05
C SER A 12 8.69 2.46 -17.55
N GLY A 13 8.72 3.13 -16.38
CA GLY A 13 7.53 3.84 -15.86
C GLY A 13 6.99 4.93 -16.78
N VAL A 14 7.89 5.59 -17.52
CA VAL A 14 7.51 6.56 -18.56
C VAL A 14 6.76 5.86 -19.69
N SER A 15 7.23 4.69 -20.12
CA SER A 15 6.54 3.88 -21.14
C SER A 15 5.15 3.44 -20.66
N PHE A 16 5.02 3.01 -19.41
CA PHE A 16 3.73 2.67 -18.81
C PHE A 16 2.75 3.84 -18.83
N ALA A 17 3.17 5.03 -18.38
CA ALA A 17 2.32 6.22 -18.39
C ALA A 17 1.87 6.60 -19.82
N GLN A 18 2.78 6.56 -20.79
CA GLN A 18 2.45 6.81 -22.20
C GLN A 18 1.47 5.77 -22.76
N LYS A 19 1.65 4.49 -22.43
CA LYS A 19 0.73 3.41 -22.83
C LYS A 19 -0.66 3.62 -22.23
N LEU A 20 -0.75 4.06 -20.98
CA LEU A 20 -2.02 4.34 -20.31
C LEU A 20 -2.73 5.52 -20.96
N ILE A 21 -2.03 6.64 -21.21
CA ILE A 21 -2.61 7.78 -21.92
C ILE A 21 -3.10 7.37 -23.31
N LYS A 22 -2.26 6.68 -24.10
CA LYS A 22 -2.63 6.19 -25.43
C LYS A 22 -3.84 5.26 -25.42
N LEU A 23 -3.95 4.37 -24.44
CA LEU A 23 -5.08 3.46 -24.29
C LEU A 23 -6.39 4.24 -24.17
N TYR A 24 -6.42 5.23 -23.28
CA TYR A 24 -7.65 5.98 -23.05
C TYR A 24 -7.93 7.02 -24.14
N THR A 25 -6.92 7.67 -24.72
CA THR A 25 -7.16 8.59 -25.85
C THR A 25 -7.59 7.86 -27.11
N ALA A 26 -7.14 6.61 -27.32
CA ALA A 26 -7.63 5.77 -28.41
C ALA A 26 -9.10 5.35 -28.20
N ALA A 27 -9.51 5.10 -26.95
CA ALA A 27 -10.88 4.67 -26.64
C ALA A 27 -11.90 5.82 -26.57
N MET A 28 -11.50 6.97 -26.00
CA MET A 28 -12.41 8.07 -25.68
C MET A 28 -12.12 9.36 -26.47
N GLY A 29 -11.02 9.41 -27.22
CA GLY A 29 -10.58 10.60 -27.96
C GLY A 29 -9.55 11.45 -27.21
N GLY A 30 -8.93 12.40 -27.92
CA GLY A 30 -7.81 13.21 -27.40
C GLY A 30 -8.15 14.07 -26.18
N TRP A 31 -9.41 14.45 -25.99
CA TRP A 31 -9.86 15.25 -24.85
C TRP A 31 -9.66 14.53 -23.50
N ALA A 32 -9.70 13.19 -23.50
CA ALA A 32 -9.56 12.38 -22.29
C ALA A 32 -8.19 12.57 -21.62
N ALA A 33 -7.15 12.94 -22.38
CA ALA A 33 -5.82 13.21 -21.84
C ALA A 33 -5.84 14.32 -20.77
N TRP A 34 -6.66 15.36 -20.96
CA TRP A 34 -6.78 16.49 -20.03
C TRP A 34 -7.39 16.12 -18.68
N VAL A 35 -8.13 15.01 -18.62
CA VAL A 35 -8.71 14.49 -17.37
C VAL A 35 -7.79 13.45 -16.74
N ILE A 36 -7.28 12.52 -17.55
CA ILE A 36 -6.59 11.33 -17.06
C ILE A 36 -5.19 11.65 -16.54
N ILE A 37 -4.45 12.54 -17.21
CA ILE A 37 -3.10 12.92 -16.79
C ILE A 37 -3.12 13.53 -15.37
N PRO A 38 -3.91 14.58 -15.07
CA PRO A 38 -3.94 15.15 -13.73
C PRO A 38 -4.57 14.19 -12.71
N ALA A 39 -5.56 13.37 -13.09
CA ALA A 39 -6.15 12.38 -12.18
C ALA A 39 -5.13 11.29 -11.79
N ALA A 40 -4.42 10.71 -12.75
CA ALA A 40 -3.40 9.69 -12.51
C ALA A 40 -2.22 10.26 -11.71
N PHE A 41 -1.77 11.48 -12.04
CA PHE A 41 -0.75 12.18 -11.26
C PHE A 41 -1.21 12.40 -9.81
N SER A 42 -2.40 12.93 -9.61
CA SER A 42 -2.96 13.19 -8.27
C SER A 42 -3.07 11.92 -7.44
N ALA A 43 -3.52 10.81 -8.05
CA ALA A 43 -3.62 9.52 -7.37
C ALA A 43 -2.25 8.97 -6.93
N MET A 44 -1.25 8.99 -7.83
CA MET A 44 0.11 8.51 -7.51
C MET A 44 0.85 9.44 -6.54
N PHE A 45 0.62 10.74 -6.66
CA PHE A 45 1.20 11.73 -5.76
C PHE A 45 0.60 11.62 -4.36
N SER A 46 -0.73 11.52 -4.24
CA SER A 46 -1.41 11.34 -2.96
C SER A 46 -0.96 10.08 -2.23
N THR A 47 -0.86 8.94 -2.94
CA THR A 47 -0.37 7.69 -2.34
C THR A 47 1.09 7.80 -1.89
N THR A 48 1.93 8.53 -2.64
CA THR A 48 3.31 8.81 -2.22
C THR A 48 3.36 9.61 -0.91
N LEU A 49 2.54 10.67 -0.80
CA LEU A 49 2.44 11.46 0.43
C LEU A 49 1.88 10.64 1.60
N THR A 50 0.86 9.82 1.37
CA THR A 50 0.31 8.92 2.40
C THR A 50 1.36 7.96 2.92
N CYS A 51 2.17 7.34 2.05
CA CYS A 51 3.26 6.46 2.48
C CYS A 51 4.35 7.22 3.25
N LEU A 52 4.73 8.41 2.75
CA LEU A 52 5.76 9.24 3.38
C LEU A 52 5.34 9.74 4.78
N ASP A 53 4.05 9.88 5.05
CA ASP A 53 3.53 10.21 6.39
C ASP A 53 3.31 8.96 7.26
N ALA A 54 2.66 7.94 6.74
CA ALA A 54 2.22 6.78 7.50
C ALA A 54 3.40 5.94 8.02
N TYR A 55 4.38 5.61 7.18
CA TYR A 55 5.47 4.72 7.58
C TYR A 55 6.35 5.33 8.69
N PRO A 56 6.84 6.58 8.58
CA PRO A 56 7.58 7.20 9.67
C PRO A 56 6.81 7.27 10.98
N ARG A 57 5.50 7.57 10.91
CA ARG A 57 4.64 7.62 12.10
C ARG A 57 4.50 6.26 12.77
N SER A 58 4.25 5.20 12.01
CA SER A 58 4.18 3.84 12.54
C SER A 58 5.51 3.41 13.17
N ILE A 59 6.65 3.68 12.53
CA ILE A 59 7.97 3.31 13.06
C ILE A 59 8.30 4.12 14.33
N ALA A 60 8.00 5.42 14.35
CA ALA A 60 8.19 6.27 15.52
C ALA A 60 7.40 5.77 16.74
N ALA A 61 6.15 5.32 16.53
CA ALA A 61 5.31 4.74 17.56
C ALA A 61 5.85 3.38 18.07
N ILE A 62 6.23 2.48 17.15
CA ILE A 62 6.83 1.18 17.50
C ILE A 62 8.11 1.39 18.33
N GLN A 63 8.96 2.34 17.92
CA GLN A 63 10.19 2.67 18.66
C GLN A 63 9.90 3.15 20.08
N GLY A 64 8.82 3.92 20.27
CA GLY A 64 8.39 4.38 21.59
C GLY A 64 7.94 3.28 22.51
N LEU A 65 7.12 2.38 21.99
CA LEU A 65 6.64 1.18 22.70
C LEU A 65 7.81 0.27 23.09
N LEU A 66 8.74 -0.03 22.16
CA LEU A 66 9.89 -0.88 22.44
C LEU A 66 10.83 -0.30 23.49
N ARG A 67 11.00 1.02 23.51
CA ARG A 67 11.85 1.70 24.49
C ARG A 67 11.16 1.85 25.85
N HIS A 68 9.89 1.47 26.00
CA HIS A 68 9.09 1.69 27.21
C HIS A 68 9.04 3.18 27.63
N HIS A 69 9.32 4.08 26.69
CA HIS A 69 9.28 5.53 26.90
C HIS A 69 7.87 6.09 26.72
N ASP A 70 7.01 5.37 26.00
CA ASP A 70 5.65 5.79 25.72
C ASP A 70 4.71 4.87 26.53
N SER A 71 4.51 5.19 27.80
CA SER A 71 3.63 4.46 28.74
C SER A 71 2.18 4.96 28.73
N GLY A 72 1.74 5.59 27.63
CA GLY A 72 0.40 6.17 27.48
C GLY A 72 0.35 7.70 27.59
N ASP A 73 1.45 8.35 27.97
CA ASP A 73 1.54 9.80 27.95
C ASP A 73 1.88 10.29 26.54
N SER A 74 0.89 10.91 25.91
CA SER A 74 1.01 11.57 24.61
C SER A 74 1.75 12.90 24.74
N GLU A 75 2.92 12.91 25.36
CA GLU A 75 3.78 14.08 25.37
C GLU A 75 4.22 14.34 23.91
N PRO A 76 3.88 15.49 23.30
CA PRO A 76 4.10 15.72 21.88
C PRO A 76 5.59 15.66 21.50
N GLY A 77 6.49 15.99 22.44
CA GLY A 77 7.92 16.15 22.17
C GLY A 77 8.65 14.89 21.67
N PRO A 78 8.65 13.78 22.43
CA PRO A 78 9.41 12.58 22.08
C PRO A 78 8.92 11.91 20.78
N MET A 79 7.61 11.87 20.55
CA MET A 79 7.03 11.27 19.35
C MET A 79 7.28 12.12 18.10
N GLN A 80 7.04 13.43 18.18
CA GLN A 80 7.27 14.36 17.06
C GLN A 80 8.72 14.33 16.61
N ARG A 81 9.68 14.35 17.56
CA ARG A 81 11.11 14.29 17.24
C ARG A 81 11.50 13.00 16.53
N ARG A 82 10.95 11.86 16.95
CA ARG A 82 11.19 10.56 16.28
C ARG A 82 10.58 10.57 14.88
N PHE A 83 9.36 11.07 14.74
CA PHE A 83 8.68 11.21 13.46
C PHE A 83 9.50 12.05 12.48
N ASP A 84 9.95 13.25 12.87
CA ASP A 84 10.73 14.14 12.01
C ASP A 84 12.01 13.46 11.48
N ILE A 85 12.73 12.73 12.36
CA ILE A 85 13.91 11.96 11.97
C ILE A 85 13.51 10.85 10.98
N TRP A 86 12.46 10.09 11.30
CA TRP A 86 12.02 8.98 10.46
C TRP A 86 11.48 9.43 9.10
N VAL A 87 10.87 10.61 8.99
CA VAL A 87 10.44 11.18 7.69
C VAL A 87 11.65 11.41 6.79
N ILE A 88 12.71 12.04 7.32
CA ILE A 88 13.93 12.29 6.56
C ILE A 88 14.61 10.97 6.17
N VAL A 89 14.77 10.05 7.12
CA VAL A 89 15.38 8.74 6.89
C VAL A 89 14.60 7.93 5.86
N HIS A 90 13.26 7.89 5.98
CA HIS A 90 12.40 7.17 5.05
C HIS A 90 12.44 7.77 3.65
N PHE A 91 12.41 9.10 3.53
CA PHE A 91 12.56 9.79 2.24
C PHE A 91 13.89 9.45 1.57
N LEU A 92 15.00 9.57 2.29
CA LEU A 92 16.34 9.26 1.76
C LEU A 92 16.45 7.78 1.37
N ALA A 93 15.93 6.87 2.20
CA ALA A 93 15.90 5.44 1.91
C ALA A 93 15.07 5.12 0.66
N ALA A 94 13.90 5.75 0.50
CA ALA A 94 13.05 5.58 -0.67
C ALA A 94 13.74 6.09 -1.95
N VAL A 95 14.37 7.27 -1.91
CA VAL A 95 15.13 7.80 -3.06
C VAL A 95 16.31 6.89 -3.39
N LEU A 96 17.07 6.44 -2.38
CA LEU A 96 18.18 5.51 -2.59
C LEU A 96 17.70 4.20 -3.22
N ALA A 97 16.62 3.62 -2.71
CA ALA A 97 16.03 2.40 -3.25
C ALA A 97 15.60 2.57 -4.73
N LEU A 98 15.01 3.72 -5.09
CA LEU A 98 14.66 4.03 -6.48
C LEU A 98 15.89 4.16 -7.38
N VAL A 99 16.96 4.81 -6.91
CA VAL A 99 18.21 4.96 -7.66
C VAL A 99 18.87 3.60 -7.89
N VAL A 100 18.96 2.78 -6.85
CA VAL A 100 19.51 1.41 -6.92
C VAL A 100 18.66 0.52 -7.84
N ALA A 101 17.33 0.61 -7.75
CA ALA A 101 16.46 -0.18 -8.61
C ALA A 101 16.59 0.21 -10.09
N LYS A 102 16.73 1.51 -10.37
CA LYS A 102 16.97 2.01 -11.72
C LYS A 102 18.29 1.50 -12.29
N SER A 103 19.36 1.42 -11.48
CA SER A 103 20.66 0.90 -11.93
C SER A 103 20.71 -0.63 -12.01
N GLY A 104 19.94 -1.32 -11.18
CA GLY A 104 19.89 -2.79 -11.10
C GLY A 104 18.96 -3.46 -12.12
N GLY A 105 18.33 -2.72 -13.03
CA GLY A 105 17.44 -3.28 -14.05
C GLY A 105 16.07 -3.73 -13.55
N ILE A 106 15.69 -3.36 -12.32
CA ILE A 106 14.37 -3.66 -11.74
C ILE A 106 13.33 -2.80 -12.47
N GLY A 107 12.39 -3.46 -13.13
CA GLY A 107 11.34 -2.81 -13.91
C GLY A 107 10.15 -2.38 -13.05
N VAL A 108 9.27 -1.56 -13.64
CA VAL A 108 8.00 -1.18 -12.99
C VAL A 108 7.12 -2.41 -12.74
N LYS A 109 7.19 -3.42 -13.61
CA LYS A 109 6.50 -4.69 -13.40
C LYS A 109 6.91 -5.36 -12.09
N ASP A 110 8.20 -5.36 -11.75
CA ASP A 110 8.71 -6.03 -10.56
C ASP A 110 8.29 -5.27 -9.29
N PHE A 111 8.32 -3.94 -9.33
CA PHE A 111 7.78 -3.09 -8.25
C PHE A 111 6.29 -3.32 -8.01
N VAL A 112 5.49 -3.28 -9.08
CA VAL A 112 4.04 -3.52 -8.99
C VAL A 112 3.76 -4.91 -8.48
N PHE A 113 4.49 -5.92 -8.98
CA PHE A 113 4.33 -7.30 -8.54
C PHE A 113 4.71 -7.48 -7.06
N GLY A 114 5.84 -6.92 -6.62
CA GLY A 114 6.26 -6.96 -5.23
C GLY A 114 5.28 -6.24 -4.29
N ALA A 115 4.84 -5.04 -4.67
CA ALA A 115 3.87 -4.28 -3.89
C ALA A 115 2.52 -4.99 -3.79
N MET A 116 2.00 -5.54 -4.90
CA MET A 116 0.76 -6.32 -4.89
C MET A 116 0.89 -7.57 -4.03
N THR A 117 1.98 -8.32 -4.19
CA THR A 117 2.23 -9.54 -3.41
C THR A 117 2.29 -9.24 -1.92
N GLY A 118 3.11 -8.26 -1.52
CA GLY A 118 3.20 -7.83 -0.11
C GLY A 118 1.85 -7.36 0.44
N SER A 119 1.10 -6.57 -0.33
CA SER A 119 -0.22 -6.07 0.07
C SER A 119 -1.22 -7.21 0.28
N PHE A 120 -1.30 -8.17 -0.64
CA PHE A 120 -2.20 -9.31 -0.49
C PHE A 120 -1.84 -10.16 0.72
N LEU A 121 -0.56 -10.52 0.86
CA LEU A 121 -0.12 -11.39 1.96
C LEU A 121 -0.29 -10.74 3.34
N THR A 122 -0.16 -9.41 3.42
CA THR A 122 -0.32 -8.67 4.68
C THR A 122 -1.76 -8.26 4.96
N ALA A 123 -2.67 -8.29 3.98
CA ALA A 123 -4.05 -7.84 4.14
C ALA A 123 -4.83 -8.59 5.25
N PRO A 124 -4.75 -9.93 5.39
CA PRO A 124 -5.43 -10.63 6.49
C PRO A 124 -4.92 -10.19 7.86
N LEU A 125 -3.61 -9.97 7.98
CA LEU A 125 -2.99 -9.54 9.22
C LEU A 125 -3.50 -8.16 9.64
N PHE A 126 -3.47 -7.18 8.73
CA PHE A 126 -3.95 -5.83 9.03
C PHE A 126 -5.46 -5.77 9.25
N ALA A 127 -6.24 -6.57 8.52
CA ALA A 127 -7.68 -6.68 8.73
C ALA A 127 -8.01 -7.25 10.13
N TRP A 128 -7.28 -8.27 10.57
CA TRP A 128 -7.42 -8.82 11.91
C TRP A 128 -7.02 -7.80 12.99
N MET A 129 -5.87 -7.14 12.85
CA MET A 129 -5.42 -6.10 13.79
C MET A 129 -6.43 -4.96 13.93
N ALA A 130 -7.01 -4.49 12.82
CA ALA A 130 -8.01 -3.43 12.84
C ALA A 130 -9.29 -3.86 13.57
N MET A 131 -9.75 -5.09 13.33
CA MET A 131 -10.91 -5.66 14.00
C MET A 131 -10.67 -5.88 15.50
N ASP A 132 -9.49 -6.37 15.89
CA ASP A 132 -9.11 -6.56 17.29
C ASP A 132 -9.01 -5.22 18.04
N THR A 133 -8.35 -4.23 17.43
CA THR A 133 -8.14 -2.90 18.03
C THR A 133 -9.48 -2.23 18.40
N ILE A 134 -10.44 -2.21 17.48
CA ILE A 134 -11.74 -1.55 17.72
C ILE A 134 -12.60 -2.32 18.74
N ASN A 135 -12.48 -3.64 18.82
CA ASN A 135 -13.24 -4.43 19.79
C ASN A 135 -12.53 -4.64 21.13
N SER A 136 -11.31 -4.10 21.28
CA SER A 136 -10.51 -4.22 22.49
C SER A 136 -11.18 -3.58 23.71
N SER A 137 -10.72 -3.96 24.90
CA SER A 137 -11.17 -3.39 26.17
C SER A 137 -10.88 -1.89 26.30
N LEU A 138 -9.95 -1.36 25.50
CA LEU A 138 -9.53 0.04 25.50
C LEU A 138 -10.53 0.97 24.79
N VAL A 139 -11.44 0.42 23.98
CA VAL A 139 -12.46 1.19 23.26
C VAL A 139 -13.79 1.13 24.04
N PRO A 140 -14.45 2.28 24.31
CA PRO A 140 -15.78 2.31 24.92
C PRO A 140 -16.79 1.47 24.15
N ALA A 141 -17.69 0.78 24.85
CA ALA A 141 -18.62 -0.19 24.24
C ALA A 141 -19.50 0.42 23.13
N GLU A 142 -19.83 1.70 23.24
CA GLU A 142 -20.61 2.47 22.27
C GLU A 142 -19.90 2.72 20.93
N HIS A 143 -18.56 2.63 20.90
CA HIS A 143 -17.75 2.80 19.70
C HIS A 143 -17.24 1.47 19.11
N ARG A 144 -17.54 0.35 19.78
CA ARG A 144 -17.21 -0.99 19.26
C ARG A 144 -18.11 -1.36 18.10
N TYR A 145 -17.67 -2.31 17.29
CA TYR A 145 -18.48 -2.79 16.18
C TYR A 145 -19.77 -3.45 16.67
N GLY A 146 -20.90 -3.04 16.08
CA GLY A 146 -22.16 -3.77 16.21
C GLY A 146 -22.08 -5.15 15.56
N ARG A 147 -23.03 -6.03 15.88
CA ARG A 147 -23.06 -7.43 15.41
C ARG A 147 -23.01 -7.57 13.88
N LEU A 148 -23.69 -6.67 13.15
CA LEU A 148 -23.70 -6.68 11.70
C LEU A 148 -22.32 -6.34 11.12
N THR A 149 -21.69 -5.27 11.62
CA THR A 149 -20.34 -4.86 11.20
C THR A 149 -19.31 -5.93 11.53
N GLN A 150 -19.41 -6.57 12.70
CA GLN A 150 -18.55 -7.70 13.05
C GLN A 150 -18.69 -8.85 12.04
N ALA A 151 -19.91 -9.20 11.63
CA ALA A 151 -20.12 -10.23 10.61
C ALA A 151 -19.48 -9.85 9.26
N PHE A 152 -19.61 -8.59 8.83
CA PHE A 152 -18.92 -8.09 7.63
C PHE A 152 -17.39 -8.13 7.75
N CYS A 153 -16.83 -7.76 8.91
CA CYS A 153 -15.39 -7.85 9.16
C CYS A 153 -14.89 -9.29 9.10
N TRP A 154 -15.60 -10.23 9.72
CA TRP A 154 -15.26 -11.65 9.67
C TRP A 154 -15.36 -12.23 8.25
N PHE A 155 -16.39 -11.86 7.50
CA PHE A 155 -16.52 -12.23 6.09
C PHE A 155 -15.36 -11.66 5.25
N GLY A 156 -15.03 -10.38 5.43
CA GLY A 156 -13.91 -9.74 4.76
C GLY A 156 -12.56 -10.37 5.10
N LEU A 157 -12.35 -10.73 6.37
CA LEU A 157 -11.14 -11.43 6.82
C LEU A 157 -11.04 -12.83 6.20
N LEU A 158 -12.13 -13.58 6.16
CA LEU A 158 -12.18 -14.88 5.47
C LEU A 158 -11.89 -14.72 3.98
N PHE A 159 -12.47 -13.72 3.34
CA PHE A 159 -12.26 -13.40 1.93
C PHE A 159 -10.78 -13.06 1.65
N PHE A 160 -10.17 -12.14 2.41
CA PHE A 160 -8.76 -11.80 2.24
C PHE A 160 -7.83 -12.97 2.54
N SER A 161 -8.14 -13.78 3.56
CA SER A 161 -7.37 -14.98 3.88
C SER A 161 -7.45 -16.00 2.74
N GLY A 162 -8.65 -16.23 2.20
CA GLY A 162 -8.86 -17.12 1.05
C GLY A 162 -8.10 -16.64 -0.19
N PHE A 163 -8.18 -15.35 -0.53
CA PHE A 163 -7.43 -14.78 -1.65
C PHE A 163 -5.91 -14.87 -1.45
N SER A 164 -5.42 -14.65 -0.24
CA SER A 164 -4.00 -14.77 0.09
C SER A 164 -3.52 -16.21 -0.07
N LEU A 165 -4.28 -17.19 0.42
CA LEU A 165 -3.98 -18.61 0.26
C LEU A 165 -4.03 -19.05 -1.20
N LEU A 166 -5.03 -18.61 -1.96
CA LEU A 166 -5.11 -18.87 -3.41
C LEU A 166 -3.93 -18.26 -4.15
N PHE A 167 -3.53 -17.04 -3.80
CA PHE A 167 -2.36 -16.38 -4.37
C PHE A 167 -1.09 -17.18 -4.08
N ILE A 168 -0.88 -17.63 -2.83
CA ILE A 168 0.26 -18.47 -2.46
C ILE A 168 0.23 -19.79 -3.23
N GLY A 169 -0.91 -20.47 -3.27
CA GLY A 169 -1.07 -21.76 -3.94
C GLY A 169 -0.80 -21.68 -5.45
N ARG A 170 -1.29 -20.62 -6.10
CA ARG A 170 -1.04 -20.43 -7.53
C ARG A 170 0.41 -20.06 -7.82
N PHE A 171 0.99 -19.13 -7.05
CA PHE A 171 2.29 -18.55 -7.37
C PHE A 171 3.47 -19.42 -6.91
N PHE A 172 3.36 -20.06 -5.74
CA PHE A 172 4.43 -20.87 -5.15
C PHE A 172 4.24 -22.37 -5.32
N LEU A 173 2.99 -22.87 -5.39
CA LEU A 173 2.71 -24.30 -5.51
C LEU A 173 2.30 -24.73 -6.93
N GLY A 174 2.18 -23.80 -7.88
CA GLY A 174 1.84 -24.09 -9.28
C GLY A 174 0.44 -24.67 -9.49
N LEU A 175 -0.48 -24.48 -8.54
CA LEU A 175 -1.85 -24.97 -8.65
C LEU A 175 -2.64 -24.12 -9.66
N GLY A 176 -3.15 -24.76 -10.72
CA GLY A 176 -4.03 -24.14 -11.73
C GLY A 176 -3.35 -23.72 -13.04
N GLY A 177 -2.39 -24.53 -13.52
CA GLY A 177 -1.95 -24.50 -14.91
C GLY A 177 -3.03 -24.98 -15.89
#